data_AF-A0A800ALD9-F1
#
_entry.id   AF-A0A800ALD9-F1
#
_cell.length_a   1.000
_cell.length_b   1.000
_cell.length_c   1.000
_cell.angle_alpha   90.00
_cell.angle_beta   90.00
_cell.angle_gamma   90.00
#
_symmetry.space_group_name_H-M   'P 1'
#
loop_
_entity.id
_entity.type
_entity.pdbx_description
1 polymer ?
#
loop_
_entity_poly.entity_id
_entity_poly.type
_entity_poly.pdbx_seq_one_letter_code
_entity_poly.pdbx_strand_id
1 'polypeptide(L)'
;MRITSVIILLFAITLRSFAGLTEEDLQKIGYLIDRKLEPIKLDIAEMKAKMVTKDEILAIKDEIIAIKLDIAEMKGKMATKDDIIATRQNLNERMDTLYGVLIGVLIAIIVVILSIIFTPFLRKWVERREQVRVENELEELKTTREAEEKRKETARRIVEERPEFEEAYKAVGLL
;
A
#
# COMPACT_ATOMS: atom_id res chain seq x y z
N MET A 1 118.72 30.84 31.94
CA MET A 1 117.73 30.11 32.77
C MET A 1 116.26 30.50 32.51
N ARG A 2 115.93 31.67 31.94
CA ARG A 2 114.53 32.11 31.71
C ARG A 2 113.84 31.42 30.51
N ILE A 3 114.58 31.06 29.47
CA ILE A 3 114.03 30.46 28.24
C ILE A 3 113.58 29.01 28.46
N THR A 4 114.34 28.24 29.25
CA THR A 4 114.02 26.86 29.61
C THR A 4 112.72 26.75 30.40
N SER A 5 112.44 27.70 31.30
CA SER A 5 111.19 27.71 32.08
C SER A 5 109.96 28.02 31.22
N VAL A 6 110.08 28.88 30.21
CA VAL A 6 108.97 29.22 29.30
C VAL A 6 108.63 28.03 28.39
N ILE A 7 109.63 27.28 27.93
CA ILE A 7 109.42 26.08 27.11
C ILE A 7 108.75 24.97 27.92
N ILE A 8 109.15 24.76 29.18
CA ILE A 8 108.51 23.76 30.06
C ILE A 8 107.06 24.15 30.37
N LEU A 9 106.77 25.44 30.56
CA LEU A 9 105.41 25.92 30.80
C LEU A 9 104.52 25.76 29.57
N LEU A 10 105.04 26.06 28.37
CA LEU A 10 104.34 25.84 27.10
C LEU A 10 104.10 24.35 26.82
N PHE A 11 105.05 23.48 27.17
CA PHE A 11 104.90 22.04 27.03
C PHE A 11 103.86 21.47 28.02
N ALA A 12 103.81 21.99 29.25
CA ALA A 12 102.81 21.59 30.25
C ALA A 12 101.38 22.00 29.88
N ILE A 13 101.20 23.16 29.23
CA ILE A 13 99.89 23.65 28.78
C ILE A 13 99.38 22.85 27.56
N THR A 14 100.28 22.46 26.66
CA THR A 14 99.94 21.66 25.46
C THR A 14 99.69 20.18 25.80
N LEU A 15 100.34 19.61 26.81
CA LEU A 15 100.04 18.26 27.31
C LEU A 15 98.63 18.15 27.92
N ARG A 16 98.11 19.24 28.52
CA ARG A 16 96.77 19.24 29.13
C ARG A 16 95.63 19.26 28.10
N SER A 17 95.92 19.60 26.84
CA SER A 17 94.93 19.66 25.75
C SER A 17 94.76 18.33 25.00
N PHE A 18 95.60 17.32 25.27
CA PHE A 18 95.51 15.95 24.72
C PHE A 18 94.90 14.95 25.72
N ALA A 19 93.98 15.39 26.58
CA ALA A 19 93.18 14.46 27.39
C ALA A 19 92.15 13.79 26.48
N GLY A 20 92.51 12.64 25.91
CA GLY A 20 91.52 11.69 25.38
C GLY A 20 90.54 11.30 26.47
N LEU A 21 89.35 10.82 26.09
CA LEU A 21 88.32 10.39 27.04
C LEU A 21 88.94 9.52 28.12
N THR A 22 88.82 9.96 29.37
CA THR A 22 89.29 9.19 30.51
C THR A 22 88.35 8.02 30.79
N GLU A 23 88.80 7.03 31.52
CA GLU A 23 87.97 5.88 31.91
C GLU A 23 86.74 6.31 32.73
N GLU A 24 86.85 7.42 33.48
CA GLU A 24 85.74 8.04 34.20
C GLU A 24 84.71 8.68 33.24
N ASP A 25 85.17 9.32 32.16
CA ASP A 25 84.30 9.89 31.13
C ASP A 25 83.52 8.79 30.40
N LEU A 26 84.19 7.67 30.09
CA LEU A 26 83.56 6.50 29.49
C LEU A 26 82.49 5.88 30.41
N GLN A 27 82.75 5.81 31.72
CA GLN A 27 81.75 5.33 32.69
C GLN A 27 80.54 6.26 32.81
N LYS A 28 80.76 7.58 32.85
CA LYS A 28 79.67 8.59 32.85
C LYS A 28 78.84 8.51 31.57
N ILE A 29 79.48 8.32 30.43
CA ILE A 29 78.81 8.14 29.15
C ILE A 29 77.99 6.85 29.16
N GLY A 30 78.56 5.73 29.63
CA GLY A 30 77.83 4.46 29.78
C GLY A 30 76.59 4.62 30.67
N TYR A 31 76.74 5.23 31.84
CA TYR A 31 75.63 5.50 32.76
C TYR A 31 74.54 6.40 32.13
N LEU A 32 74.94 7.47 31.42
CA LEU A 32 74.00 8.36 30.74
C LEU A 32 73.27 7.65 29.59
N ILE A 33 73.97 6.81 28.84
CA ILE A 33 73.41 6.01 27.75
C ILE A 33 72.39 5.02 28.30
N ASP A 34 72.71 4.27 29.35
CA ASP A 34 71.78 3.31 29.96
C ASP A 34 70.53 4.01 30.52
N ARG A 35 70.73 5.12 31.26
CA ARG A 35 69.62 5.91 31.82
C ARG A 35 68.69 6.50 30.75
N LYS A 36 69.22 6.80 29.55
CA LYS A 36 68.44 7.35 28.44
C LYS A 36 67.83 6.27 27.55
N LEU A 37 68.47 5.11 27.42
CA LEU A 37 67.98 3.98 26.62
C LEU A 37 66.89 3.17 27.33
N GLU A 38 66.92 3.07 28.64
CA GLU A 38 65.92 2.33 29.42
C GLU A 38 64.47 2.79 29.17
N PRO A 39 64.12 4.09 29.25
CA PRO A 39 62.77 4.54 28.94
C PRO A 39 62.40 4.29 27.47
N ILE A 40 63.35 4.45 26.54
CA ILE A 40 63.11 4.20 25.10
C ILE A 40 62.79 2.72 24.85
N LYS A 41 63.47 1.79 25.55
CA LYS A 41 63.20 0.35 25.45
C LYS A 41 61.80 0.01 25.98
N LEU A 42 61.40 0.62 27.10
CA LEU A 42 60.06 0.47 27.67
C LEU A 42 58.98 1.01 26.73
N ASP A 43 59.16 2.21 26.18
CA ASP A 43 58.24 2.80 25.21
C ASP A 43 58.10 1.93 23.96
N ILE A 44 59.20 1.37 23.43
CA ILE A 44 59.16 0.46 22.29
C ILE A 44 58.41 -0.84 22.62
N ALA A 45 58.61 -1.38 23.83
CA ALA A 45 57.91 -2.60 24.27
C ALA A 45 56.40 -2.34 24.43
N GLU A 46 56.02 -1.22 25.02
CA GLU A 46 54.62 -0.81 25.16
C GLU A 46 53.97 -0.54 23.79
N MET A 47 54.70 0.11 22.88
CA MET A 47 54.21 0.38 21.52
C MET A 47 54.00 -0.93 20.74
N LYS A 48 54.90 -1.91 20.87
CA LYS A 48 54.71 -3.25 20.28
C LYS A 48 53.52 -3.98 20.89
N ALA A 49 53.25 -3.81 22.17
CA ALA A 49 52.11 -4.44 22.83
C ALA A 49 50.76 -3.82 22.44
N LYS A 50 50.74 -2.51 22.11
CA LYS A 50 49.53 -1.78 21.71
C LYS A 50 49.27 -1.77 20.20
N MET A 51 50.30 -2.02 19.40
CA MET A 51 50.15 -2.05 17.94
C MET A 51 49.34 -3.29 17.54
N VAL A 52 48.29 -3.05 16.77
CA VAL A 52 47.58 -4.11 16.06
C VAL A 52 48.58 -4.84 15.16
N THR A 53 48.63 -6.14 15.32
CA THR A 53 49.51 -7.04 14.59
C THR A 53 49.00 -7.26 13.17
N LYS A 54 49.89 -7.73 12.29
CA LYS A 54 49.50 -8.10 10.92
C LYS A 54 48.41 -9.18 10.91
N ASP A 55 48.45 -10.11 11.86
CA ASP A 55 47.51 -11.21 11.95
C ASP A 55 46.12 -10.73 12.34
N GLU A 56 46.02 -9.77 13.28
CA GLU A 56 44.74 -9.12 13.62
C GLU A 56 44.17 -8.33 12.42
N ILE A 57 45.02 -7.66 11.63
CA ILE A 57 44.57 -6.98 10.41
C ILE A 57 44.04 -7.98 9.37
N LEU A 58 44.70 -9.14 9.23
CA LEU A 58 44.24 -10.20 8.33
C LEU A 58 42.91 -10.79 8.79
N ALA A 59 42.76 -11.06 10.10
CA ALA A 59 41.51 -11.54 10.67
C ALA A 59 40.35 -10.57 10.43
N ILE A 60 40.57 -9.27 10.68
CA ILE A 60 39.56 -8.22 10.41
C ILE A 60 39.20 -8.20 8.91
N LYS A 61 40.19 -8.35 8.02
CA LYS A 61 39.94 -8.37 6.57
C LYS A 61 39.09 -9.57 6.17
N ASP A 62 39.36 -10.75 6.72
CA ASP A 62 38.61 -11.96 6.44
C ASP A 62 37.17 -11.87 6.99
N GLU A 63 36.98 -11.31 8.19
CA GLU A 63 35.65 -11.00 8.74
C GLU A 63 34.87 -10.04 7.84
N ILE A 64 35.52 -8.98 7.34
CA ILE A 64 34.88 -8.04 6.39
C ILE A 64 34.46 -8.75 5.10
N ILE A 65 35.26 -9.70 4.60
CA ILE A 65 34.93 -10.49 3.41
C ILE A 65 33.72 -11.38 3.70
N ALA A 66 33.69 -12.07 4.85
CA ALA A 66 32.56 -12.90 5.26
C ALA A 66 31.27 -12.08 5.38
N ILE A 67 31.32 -10.93 6.06
CA ILE A 67 30.16 -10.02 6.19
C ILE A 67 29.66 -9.55 4.82
N LYS A 68 30.56 -9.26 3.88
CA LYS A 68 30.16 -8.87 2.51
C LYS A 68 29.45 -10.00 1.77
N LEU A 69 29.90 -11.24 1.94
CA LEU A 69 29.24 -12.42 1.36
C LEU A 69 27.86 -12.60 1.97
N ASP A 70 27.73 -12.52 3.30
CA ASP A 70 26.44 -12.63 3.99
C ASP A 70 25.46 -11.54 3.55
N ILE A 71 25.93 -10.29 3.40
CA ILE A 71 25.11 -9.19 2.88
C ILE A 71 24.67 -9.46 1.44
N ALA A 72 25.53 -10.02 0.59
CA ALA A 72 25.18 -10.35 -0.79
C ALA A 72 24.14 -11.47 -0.86
N GLU A 73 24.30 -12.52 -0.04
CA GLU A 73 23.33 -13.61 0.07
C GLU A 73 21.98 -13.10 0.59
N MET A 74 21.99 -12.27 1.64
CA MET A 74 20.78 -11.65 2.19
C MET A 74 20.05 -10.83 1.13
N LYS A 75 20.77 -10.01 0.35
CA LYS A 75 20.19 -9.25 -0.75
C LYS A 75 19.57 -10.14 -1.84
N GLY A 76 20.14 -11.31 -2.09
CA GLY A 76 19.59 -12.28 -3.04
C GLY A 76 18.33 -13.00 -2.55
N LYS A 77 18.17 -13.17 -1.23
CA LYS A 77 17.02 -13.86 -0.62
C LYS A 77 15.88 -12.92 -0.22
N MET A 78 16.17 -11.63 -0.01
CA MET A 78 15.14 -10.67 0.37
C MET A 78 14.20 -10.42 -0.80
N ALA A 79 12.89 -10.49 -0.54
CA ALA A 79 11.89 -10.03 -1.47
C ALA A 79 12.16 -8.56 -1.80
N THR A 80 12.23 -8.27 -3.10
CA THR A 80 12.41 -6.91 -3.58
C THR A 80 11.12 -6.13 -3.44
N LYS A 81 11.20 -4.79 -3.53
CA LYS A 81 10.00 -3.95 -3.58
C LYS A 81 9.07 -4.38 -4.71
N ASP A 82 9.63 -4.80 -5.84
CA ASP A 82 8.88 -5.22 -7.02
C ASP A 82 8.14 -6.53 -6.76
N ASP A 83 8.74 -7.50 -6.07
CA ASP A 83 8.06 -8.75 -5.68
C ASP A 83 6.84 -8.47 -4.78
N ILE A 84 6.98 -7.52 -3.86
CA ILE A 84 5.89 -7.11 -2.96
C ILE A 84 4.78 -6.39 -3.75
N ILE A 85 5.15 -5.52 -4.69
CA ILE A 85 4.18 -4.82 -5.56
C ILE A 85 3.43 -5.82 -6.43
N ALA A 86 4.14 -6.74 -7.09
CA ALA A 86 3.55 -7.77 -7.94
C ALA A 86 2.58 -8.66 -7.15
N THR A 87 2.95 -9.07 -5.94
CA THR A 87 2.08 -9.86 -5.06
C THR A 87 0.82 -9.08 -4.67
N ARG A 88 0.94 -7.78 -4.35
CA ARG A 88 -0.22 -6.91 -4.05
C ARG A 88 -1.13 -6.71 -5.25
N GLN A 89 -0.56 -6.50 -6.44
CA GLN A 89 -1.34 -6.35 -7.67
C GLN A 89 -2.14 -7.62 -7.97
N ASN A 90 -1.49 -8.79 -7.91
CA ASN A 90 -2.16 -10.07 -8.11
C ASN A 90 -3.29 -10.31 -7.09
N LEU A 91 -3.07 -9.96 -5.82
CA LEU A 91 -4.12 -10.01 -4.79
C LEU A 91 -5.29 -9.07 -5.13
N ASN A 92 -5.01 -7.84 -5.54
CA ASN A 92 -6.06 -6.89 -5.91
C ASN A 92 -6.87 -7.37 -7.13
N GLU A 93 -6.22 -7.87 -8.18
CA GLU A 93 -6.89 -8.41 -9.37
C GLU A 93 -7.80 -9.61 -9.01
N ARG A 94 -7.33 -10.50 -8.13
CA ARG A 94 -8.15 -11.61 -7.61
C ARG A 94 -9.33 -11.12 -6.79
N MET A 95 -9.14 -10.08 -5.98
CA MET A 95 -10.23 -9.51 -5.20
C MET A 95 -11.28 -8.84 -6.10
N ASP A 96 -10.84 -8.07 -7.10
CA ASP A 96 -11.74 -7.40 -8.05
C ASP A 96 -12.59 -8.40 -8.84
N THR A 97 -11.98 -9.50 -9.30
CA THR A 97 -12.71 -10.59 -9.97
C THR A 97 -13.72 -11.27 -9.04
N LEU A 98 -13.35 -11.55 -7.79
CA LEU A 98 -14.27 -12.13 -6.80
C LEU A 98 -15.44 -11.19 -6.47
N TYR A 99 -15.19 -9.88 -6.31
CA TYR A 99 -16.24 -8.89 -6.08
C TYR A 99 -17.22 -8.82 -7.26
N GLY A 100 -16.70 -8.83 -8.50
CA GLY A 100 -17.54 -8.84 -9.70
C GLY A 100 -18.46 -10.06 -9.76
N VAL A 101 -17.93 -11.25 -9.48
CA VAL A 101 -18.71 -12.50 -9.44
C VAL A 101 -19.77 -12.42 -8.34
N LEU A 102 -19.41 -11.98 -7.14
CA LEU A 102 -20.35 -11.89 -6.02
C LEU A 102 -21.52 -10.93 -6.31
N ILE A 103 -21.22 -9.76 -6.89
CA ILE A 103 -22.25 -8.79 -7.32
C ILE A 103 -23.14 -9.39 -8.41
N GLY A 104 -22.56 -10.08 -9.41
CA GLY A 104 -23.33 -10.75 -10.46
C GLY A 104 -24.30 -11.80 -9.90
N VAL A 105 -23.85 -12.60 -8.94
CA VAL A 105 -24.71 -13.58 -8.24
C VAL A 105 -25.82 -12.88 -7.46
N LEU A 106 -25.51 -11.81 -6.72
CA LEU A 106 -26.52 -11.05 -5.98
C LEU A 106 -27.58 -10.44 -6.90
N ILE A 107 -27.17 -9.84 -8.03
CA ILE A 107 -28.10 -9.30 -9.03
C ILE A 107 -28.99 -10.42 -9.59
N ALA A 108 -28.42 -11.57 -9.94
CA ALA A 108 -29.19 -12.70 -10.45
C ALA A 108 -30.24 -13.17 -9.44
N ILE A 109 -29.87 -13.27 -8.15
CA ILE A 109 -30.80 -13.63 -7.07
C ILE A 109 -31.92 -12.59 -6.95
N ILE A 110 -31.58 -11.30 -6.97
CA ILE A 110 -32.57 -10.21 -6.89
C ILE A 110 -33.54 -10.29 -8.06
N VAL A 111 -33.05 -10.49 -9.29
CA VAL A 111 -33.90 -10.62 -10.48
C VAL A 111 -34.87 -11.81 -10.36
N VAL A 112 -34.40 -12.95 -9.85
CA VAL A 112 -35.26 -14.12 -9.62
C VAL A 112 -36.33 -13.82 -8.58
N ILE A 113 -35.97 -13.22 -7.44
CA ILE A 113 -36.92 -12.86 -6.37
C ILE A 113 -37.95 -11.85 -6.90
N LEU A 114 -37.51 -10.80 -7.59
CA LEU A 114 -38.41 -9.82 -8.20
C LEU A 114 -39.32 -10.47 -9.22
N SER A 115 -38.85 -11.43 -10.02
CA SER A 115 -39.70 -12.15 -10.96
C SER A 115 -40.80 -12.95 -10.26
N ILE A 116 -40.50 -13.61 -9.14
CA ILE A 116 -41.49 -14.38 -8.36
C ILE A 116 -42.56 -13.46 -7.75
N ILE A 117 -42.17 -12.28 -7.23
CA ILE A 117 -43.09 -11.36 -6.55
C ILE A 117 -43.84 -10.46 -7.55
N PHE A 118 -43.13 -9.92 -8.53
CA PHE A 118 -43.64 -8.90 -9.44
C PHE A 118 -44.51 -9.49 -10.56
N THR A 119 -44.25 -10.72 -11.00
CA THR A 119 -45.07 -11.38 -12.03
C THR A 119 -46.54 -11.55 -11.61
N PRO A 120 -46.87 -12.14 -10.44
CA PRO A 120 -48.26 -12.24 -10.00
C PRO A 120 -48.88 -10.86 -9.69
N PHE A 121 -48.07 -9.91 -9.20
CA PHE A 121 -48.52 -8.54 -8.96
C PHE A 121 -48.94 -7.83 -10.26
N LEU A 122 -48.11 -7.91 -11.31
CA LEU A 122 -48.42 -7.35 -12.62
C LEU A 122 -49.67 -7.98 -13.22
N ARG A 123 -49.80 -9.31 -13.15
CA ARG A 123 -51.01 -10.00 -13.63
C ARG A 123 -52.26 -9.45 -12.94
N LYS A 124 -52.25 -9.38 -11.60
CA LYS A 124 -53.37 -8.85 -10.82
C LYS A 124 -53.63 -7.36 -11.06
N TRP A 125 -52.59 -6.60 -11.41
CA TRP A 125 -52.73 -5.19 -11.75
C TRP A 125 -53.37 -4.99 -13.13
N VAL A 126 -53.04 -5.82 -14.11
CA VAL A 126 -53.66 -5.81 -15.44
C VAL A 126 -55.14 -6.21 -15.35
N GLU A 127 -55.46 -7.29 -14.65
CA GLU A 127 -56.85 -7.77 -14.48
C GLU A 127 -57.76 -6.69 -13.88
N ARG A 128 -57.28 -5.94 -12.88
CA ARG A 128 -58.05 -4.84 -12.28
C ARG A 128 -58.35 -3.71 -13.26
N ARG A 129 -57.45 -3.43 -14.22
CA ARG A 129 -57.70 -2.40 -15.24
C ARG A 129 -58.74 -2.84 -16.26
N GLU A 130 -58.76 -4.13 -16.59
CA GLU A 130 -59.78 -4.69 -17.47
C GLU A 130 -61.15 -4.68 -16.80
N GLN A 131 -61.24 -5.02 -15.51
CA GLN A 131 -62.50 -4.95 -14.76
C GLN A 131 -63.10 -3.54 -14.77
N VAL A 132 -62.29 -2.51 -14.50
CA VAL A 132 -62.75 -1.11 -14.53
C VAL A 132 -63.23 -0.70 -15.93
N ARG A 133 -62.57 -1.19 -17.00
CA ARG A 133 -63.00 -0.89 -18.37
C ARG A 133 -64.36 -1.54 -18.69
N VAL A 134 -64.52 -2.81 -18.34
CA VAL A 134 -65.78 -3.55 -18.56
C VAL A 134 -66.92 -2.95 -17.72
N GLU A 135 -66.64 -2.52 -16.50
CA GLU A 135 -67.62 -1.86 -15.63
C GLU A 135 -68.09 -0.53 -16.22
N ASN A 136 -67.17 0.31 -16.71
CA ASN A 136 -67.52 1.55 -17.39
C ASN A 136 -68.37 1.31 -18.65
N GLU A 137 -67.99 0.34 -19.49
CA GLU A 137 -68.77 -0.03 -20.69
C GLU A 137 -70.17 -0.54 -20.30
N LEU A 138 -70.28 -1.29 -19.21
CA LEU A 138 -71.55 -1.80 -18.72
C LEU A 138 -72.46 -0.68 -18.19
N GLU A 139 -71.90 0.32 -17.51
CA GLU A 139 -72.65 1.49 -17.05
C GLU A 139 -73.16 2.34 -18.23
N GLU A 140 -72.34 2.53 -19.27
CA GLU A 140 -72.75 3.20 -20.51
C GLU A 140 -73.89 2.44 -21.23
N LEU A 141 -73.81 1.11 -21.29
CA LEU A 141 -74.88 0.29 -21.86
C LEU A 141 -76.17 0.31 -21.03
N LYS A 142 -76.07 0.35 -19.70
CA LYS A 142 -77.25 0.48 -18.84
C LYS A 142 -77.93 1.82 -19.02
N THR A 143 -77.17 2.91 -19.01
CA THR A 143 -77.72 4.26 -19.17
C THR A 143 -78.38 4.48 -20.54
N THR A 144 -77.79 3.92 -21.61
CA THR A 144 -78.40 3.95 -22.95
C THR A 144 -79.69 3.13 -23.03
N ARG A 145 -79.70 1.91 -22.47
CA ARG A 145 -80.90 1.07 -22.40
C ARG A 145 -82.03 1.71 -21.59
N GLU A 146 -81.74 2.30 -20.43
CA GLU A 146 -82.73 3.03 -19.63
C GLU A 146 -83.29 4.24 -20.37
N ALA A 147 -82.45 4.95 -21.15
CA ALA A 147 -82.91 6.06 -22.00
C ALA A 147 -83.83 5.57 -23.13
N GLU A 148 -83.56 4.41 -23.73
CA GLU A 148 -84.44 3.80 -24.73
C GLU A 148 -85.78 3.36 -24.11
N GLU A 149 -85.75 2.71 -22.95
CA GLU A 149 -86.97 2.27 -22.25
C GLU A 149 -87.85 3.48 -21.88
N LYS A 150 -87.27 4.57 -21.37
CA LYS A 150 -88.00 5.83 -21.12
C LYS A 150 -88.59 6.44 -22.39
N ARG A 151 -87.88 6.39 -23.52
CA ARG A 151 -88.41 6.85 -24.81
C ARG A 151 -89.58 5.99 -25.29
N LYS A 152 -89.50 4.68 -25.12
CA LYS A 152 -90.59 3.74 -25.44
C LYS A 152 -91.81 3.95 -24.53
N GLU A 153 -91.61 4.16 -23.23
CA GLU A 153 -92.71 4.50 -22.32
C GLU A 153 -93.37 5.84 -22.66
N THR A 154 -92.58 6.85 -23.01
CA THR A 154 -93.10 8.16 -23.41
C THR A 154 -93.88 8.04 -24.72
N ALA A 155 -93.38 7.28 -25.69
CA ALA A 155 -94.09 6.97 -26.93
C ALA A 155 -95.42 6.24 -26.67
N ARG A 156 -95.45 5.26 -25.75
CA ARG A 156 -96.68 4.56 -25.34
C ARG A 156 -97.72 5.52 -24.74
N ARG A 157 -97.31 6.39 -23.83
CA ARG A 157 -98.23 7.40 -23.23
C ARG A 157 -98.78 8.37 -24.28
N ILE A 158 -97.93 8.83 -25.20
CA ILE A 158 -98.37 9.75 -26.26
C ILE A 158 -99.36 9.06 -27.21
N VAL A 159 -99.16 7.78 -27.52
CA VAL A 159 -100.09 7.02 -28.35
C VAL A 159 -101.41 6.73 -27.64
N GLU A 160 -101.40 6.49 -26.32
CA GLU A 160 -102.64 6.41 -25.51
C GLU A 160 -103.42 7.73 -25.51
N GLU A 161 -102.73 8.87 -25.46
CA GLU A 161 -103.36 10.21 -25.51
C GLU A 161 -103.77 10.61 -26.95
N ARG A 162 -103.05 10.13 -27.96
CA ARG A 162 -103.23 10.48 -29.38
C ARG A 162 -102.93 9.29 -30.32
N PRO A 163 -103.96 8.54 -30.75
CA PRO A 163 -103.79 7.35 -31.59
C PRO A 163 -103.30 7.66 -33.01
N GLU A 164 -103.40 8.92 -33.46
CA GLU A 164 -102.90 9.39 -34.76
C GLU A 164 -101.38 9.25 -34.93
N PHE A 165 -100.62 9.07 -33.84
CA PHE A 165 -99.17 8.89 -33.86
C PHE A 165 -98.70 7.43 -33.77
N GLU A 166 -99.62 6.46 -33.69
CA GLU A 166 -99.27 5.04 -33.53
C GLU A 166 -98.42 4.51 -34.69
N GLU A 167 -98.79 4.81 -35.93
CA GLU A 167 -98.04 4.39 -37.12
C GLU A 167 -96.65 5.05 -37.18
N ALA A 168 -96.52 6.28 -36.71
CA ALA A 168 -95.25 7.02 -36.67
C ALA A 168 -94.29 6.43 -35.63
N TYR A 169 -94.75 6.11 -34.43
CA TYR A 169 -93.90 5.49 -33.40
C TYR A 169 -93.55 4.03 -33.71
N LYS A 170 -94.42 3.30 -34.40
CA LYS A 170 -94.16 1.94 -34.89
C LYS A 170 -93.12 1.91 -36.01
N ALA A 171 -93.15 2.90 -36.92
CA ALA A 171 -92.14 3.04 -37.98
C ALA A 171 -90.71 3.32 -37.44
N VAL A 172 -90.60 3.94 -36.26
CA VAL A 172 -89.32 4.27 -35.59
C VAL A 172 -88.90 3.18 -34.58
N GLY A 173 -89.68 2.10 -34.41
CA GLY A 173 -89.32 0.97 -33.55
C GLY A 173 -89.43 1.26 -32.04
N LEU A 174 -90.22 2.28 -31.66
CA LEU A 174 -90.45 2.67 -30.26
C LEU A 174 -91.69 1.99 -29.66
N LEU A 175 -92.50 1.32 -30.49
CA LEU A 175 -93.64 0.48 -30.14
C LEU A 175 -93.50 -0.88 -30.81
#